data_AF-A0A1J3DPQ5-F1
#
_entry.id   AF-A0A1J3DPQ5-F1
#
_cell.length_a   1.000
_cell.length_b   1.000
_cell.length_c   1.000
_cell.angle_alpha   90.00
_cell.angle_beta   90.00
_cell.angle_gamma   90.00
#
_symmetry.space_group_name_H-M   'P 1'
#
loop_
_entity.id
_entity.type
_entity.pdbx_description
1 polymer ?
#
loop_
_entity_poly.entity_id
_entity_poly.type
_entity_poly.pdbx_seq_one_letter_code
_entity_poly.pdbx_strand_id
1 'polypeptide(L)'
;YGFMASKRFNLGVERVNMYHKACVEIDEEGAEAAAATAVVMSYGGCFVKIDYVSFVADHPFLFLIREERTGAVLFVGQMCDPSS
;
A
#
# COMPACT_ATOMS: atom_id res chain seq x y z
N TYR A 1 -18.58 0.08 11.63
CA TYR A 1 -17.74 -0.96 11.01
C TYR A 1 -18.55 -2.24 10.95
N GLY A 2 -18.91 -2.73 9.76
CA GLY A 2 -19.66 -3.98 9.64
C GLY A 2 -20.48 -4.06 8.36
N PHE A 3 -20.01 -4.85 7.40
CA PHE A 3 -20.80 -5.28 6.25
C PHE A 3 -21.77 -6.37 6.73
N MET A 4 -23.09 -6.21 6.53
CA MET A 4 -24.05 -7.28 6.84
C MET A 4 -24.08 -8.31 5.70
N ALA A 5 -23.30 -9.38 5.82
CA ALA A 5 -23.24 -10.44 4.82
C ALA A 5 -24.55 -11.24 4.66
N SER A 6 -25.40 -11.26 5.70
CA SER A 6 -26.64 -12.06 5.71
C SER A 6 -27.64 -11.69 4.62
N LYS A 7 -27.63 -10.45 4.10
CA LYS A 7 -28.51 -10.05 3.00
C LYS A 7 -27.96 -10.42 1.62
N ARG A 8 -26.64 -10.60 1.47
CA ARG A 8 -26.00 -10.84 0.16
C ARG A 8 -25.82 -12.34 -0.13
N PHE A 9 -25.80 -13.15 0.92
CA PHE A 9 -25.76 -14.61 0.84
C PHE A 9 -26.98 -15.13 1.60
N ASN A 10 -27.87 -15.86 0.93
CA ASN A 10 -29.14 -16.37 1.48
C ASN A 10 -28.89 -17.50 2.50
N LEU A 11 -28.21 -17.17 3.60
CA LEU A 11 -27.62 -18.12 4.55
C LEU A 11 -28.61 -18.67 5.58
N GLY A 12 -29.87 -18.18 5.62
CA GLY A 12 -30.87 -18.66 6.58
C GLY A 12 -30.55 -18.36 8.05
N VAL A 13 -29.56 -17.49 8.33
CA VAL A 13 -29.15 -17.09 9.69
C VAL A 13 -29.36 -15.59 9.87
N GLU A 14 -30.03 -15.19 10.96
CA GLU A 14 -30.41 -13.79 11.21
C GLU A 14 -29.21 -12.84 11.35
N ARG A 15 -28.07 -13.35 11.83
CA ARG A 15 -26.85 -12.55 12.02
C ARG A 15 -25.59 -13.39 11.83
N VAL A 16 -24.66 -12.91 11.01
CA VAL A 16 -23.33 -13.49 10.83
C VAL A 16 -22.30 -12.42 11.16
N ASN A 17 -21.41 -12.72 12.11
CA ASN A 17 -20.28 -11.86 12.42
C ASN A 17 -19.11 -12.23 11.51
N MET A 18 -18.49 -11.23 10.89
CA MET A 18 -17.28 -11.41 10.09
C MET A 18 -16.15 -10.64 10.75
N TYR A 19 -15.06 -11.36 11.01
CA TYR A 19 -13.84 -10.80 11.60
C TYR A 19 -12.77 -10.75 10.52
N HIS A 20 -12.17 -9.58 10.32
CA HIS A 20 -11.08 -9.36 9.38
C HIS A 20 -9.88 -8.79 10.13
N LYS A 21 -8.72 -9.43 9.97
CA LYS A 21 -7.44 -8.98 10.51
C LYS A 21 -6.44 -8.95 9.35
N ALA A 22 -5.73 -7.84 9.23
CA ALA A 22 -4.69 -7.62 8.23
C ALA A 22 -3.45 -7.07 8.93
N CYS A 23 -2.27 -7.35 8.37
CA CYS A 23 -0.98 -6.84 8.81
C CYS A 23 -0.22 -6.36 7.57
N VAL A 24 0.41 -5.19 7.66
CA VAL A 24 1.28 -4.64 6.63
C VAL A 24 2.56 -4.22 7.33
N GLU A 25 3.69 -4.72 6.82
CA GLU A 25 5.04 -4.39 7.26
C GLU A 25 5.75 -3.72 6.09
N ILE A 26 6.49 -2.65 6.38
CA ILE A 26 7.19 -1.85 5.37
C ILE A 26 8.65 -1.78 5.82
N ASP A 27 9.54 -2.24 4.95
CA ASP A 27 10.99 -2.15 5.12
C ASP A 27 11.65 -1.48 3.92
N GLU A 28 12.97 -1.33 4.00
CA GLU A 28 13.77 -0.63 3.02
C GLU A 28 14.22 -1.52 1.86
N GLU A 29 14.12 -2.86 1.97
CA GLU A 29 14.76 -3.80 1.04
C GLU A 29 14.29 -3.56 -0.41
N GLY A 30 12.99 -3.37 -0.60
CA GLY A 30 12.41 -3.10 -1.91
C GLY A 30 12.67 -1.69 -2.45
N ALA A 31 12.69 -0.68 -1.58
CA ALA A 31 12.91 0.71 -1.97
C ALA A 31 14.39 0.99 -2.28
N GLU A 32 15.31 0.41 -1.50
CA GLU A 32 16.75 0.49 -1.70
C GLU A 32 17.17 -0.16 -3.02
N ALA A 33 16.65 -1.36 -3.33
CA ALA A 33 16.95 -2.03 -4.60
C ALA A 33 16.54 -1.19 -5.83
N ALA A 34 15.39 -0.52 -5.77
CA ALA A 34 14.95 0.39 -6.83
C ALA A 34 15.85 1.63 -6.94
N ALA A 35 16.22 2.25 -5.81
CA ALA A 35 17.12 3.39 -5.78
C ALA A 35 18.52 3.05 -6.30
N ALA A 36 19.11 1.94 -5.84
CA ALA A 36 20.41 1.46 -6.32
C ALA A 36 20.41 1.22 -7.84
N THR A 37 19.33 0.62 -8.37
CA THR A 37 19.16 0.41 -9.83
C THR A 37 19.11 1.74 -10.58
N ALA A 38 18.35 2.73 -10.08
CA ALA A 38 18.26 4.06 -10.68
C ALA A 38 19.63 4.78 -10.71
N VAL A 39 20.41 4.62 -9.65
CA VAL A 39 21.80 5.15 -9.56
C VAL A 39 22.70 4.49 -10.60
N VAL A 40 22.69 3.16 -10.73
CA VAL A 40 23.47 2.43 -11.74
C VAL A 40 23.09 2.86 -13.17
N MET A 41 21.80 3.02 -13.45
CA MET A 41 21.33 3.51 -14.76
C MET A 41 21.80 4.95 -15.05
N SER A 42 21.85 5.80 -14.02
CA SER A 42 22.31 7.19 -14.13
C SER A 42 23.81 7.30 -14.39
N TYR A 43 24.62 6.36 -13.90
CA TYR A 43 26.06 6.30 -14.16
C TYR A 43 26.42 5.60 -15.49
N GLY A 44 25.51 4.78 -16.05
CA GLY A 44 25.77 3.94 -17.23
C GLY A 44 25.13 4.39 -18.55
N GLY A 45 24.28 5.42 -18.56
CA GLY A 45 23.51 5.84 -19.75
C GLY A 45 23.14 7.32 -19.78
N CYS A 46 22.72 7.79 -20.97
CA CYS A 46 22.38 9.18 -21.33
C CYS A 46 21.78 9.99 -20.17
N PHE A 47 22.41 11.13 -19.84
CA PHE A 47 21.99 12.06 -18.79
C PHE A 47 20.58 12.62 -19.07
N VAL A 48 19.53 11.88 -18.71
CA VAL A 48 18.18 12.41 -18.64
C VAL A 48 18.12 13.26 -17.38
N LYS A 49 17.79 14.55 -17.55
CA LYS A 49 17.56 15.45 -16.42
C LYS A 49 16.27 14.99 -15.72
N ILE A 50 16.41 14.17 -14.69
CA ILE A 50 15.29 13.74 -13.85
C ILE A 50 15.05 14.85 -12.84
N ASP A 51 13.90 15.52 -12.95
CA ASP A 51 13.44 16.41 -11.90
C ASP A 51 13.02 15.55 -10.70
N TYR A 52 13.86 15.54 -9.65
CA TYR A 52 13.58 14.81 -8.44
C TYR A 52 12.43 15.49 -7.68
N VAL A 53 11.35 14.75 -7.48
CA VAL A 53 10.27 15.18 -6.59
C VAL A 53 10.64 14.76 -5.16
N SER A 54 10.71 15.73 -4.25
CA SER A 54 10.87 15.44 -2.83
C SER A 54 9.53 15.02 -2.23
N PHE A 55 9.53 13.88 -1.54
CA PHE A 55 8.39 13.38 -0.79
C PHE A 55 8.85 13.07 0.64
N VAL A 56 8.25 13.74 1.62
CA VAL A 56 8.56 13.58 3.04
C VAL A 56 7.28 13.20 3.77
N ALA A 57 7.23 11.97 4.27
CA ALA A 57 6.08 11.41 4.99
C ALA A 57 6.27 11.47 6.51
N ASP A 58 6.61 12.65 7.03
CA ASP A 58 6.88 12.93 8.45
C ASP A 58 5.62 13.33 9.25
N HIS A 59 4.45 13.11 8.68
CA HIS A 59 3.13 13.44 9.23
C HIS A 59 2.10 12.40 8.77
N PRO A 60 0.91 12.31 9.41
CA PRO A 60 -0.07 11.28 9.07
C PRO A 60 -0.42 11.24 7.58
N PHE A 61 -0.36 10.05 6.99
CA PHE A 61 -0.62 9.84 5.56
C PHE A 61 -1.53 8.63 5.31
N LEU A 62 -2.15 8.61 4.13
CA LEU A 62 -2.92 7.47 3.64
C LEU A 62 -2.05 6.62 2.71
N PHE A 63 -2.25 5.31 2.75
CA PHE A 63 -1.60 4.39 1.82
C PHE A 63 -2.59 3.39 1.22
N LEU A 64 -2.22 2.88 0.04
CA LEU A 64 -2.96 1.88 -0.69
C LEU A 64 -1.99 0.90 -1.35
N ILE A 65 -2.31 -0.39 -1.28
CA ILE A 65 -1.65 -1.43 -2.07
C ILE A 65 -2.68 -1.87 -3.11
N ARG A 66 -2.38 -1.59 -4.39
CA ARG A 66 -3.29 -1.88 -5.50
C ARG A 66 -2.60 -2.76 -6.54
N GLU A 67 -3.35 -3.70 -7.12
CA GLU A 67 -2.92 -4.41 -8.32
C GLU A 67 -3.16 -3.49 -9.52
N GLU A 68 -2.12 -3.21 -10.30
CA GLU A 68 -2.14 -2.12 -11.29
C GLU A 68 -3.04 -2.39 -12.49
N ARG A 69 -3.13 -3.66 -12.93
CA ARG A 69 -3.82 -4.04 -14.16
C ARG A 69 -5.35 -3.99 -14.04
N THR A 70 -5.88 -4.41 -12.90
CA THR A 70 -7.31 -4.46 -12.58
C THR A 70 -7.76 -3.27 -11.74
N GLY A 71 -6.82 -2.59 -11.08
CA GLY A 71 -7.10 -1.51 -10.13
C GLY A 71 -7.66 -2.00 -8.80
N ALA A 72 -7.62 -3.31 -8.53
CA ALA A 72 -8.12 -3.88 -7.29
C ALA A 72 -7.30 -3.37 -6.09
N VAL A 73 -7.98 -2.83 -5.09
CA VAL A 73 -7.37 -2.40 -3.83
C VAL A 73 -7.25 -3.62 -2.91
N LEU A 74 -6.02 -4.01 -2.62
CA LEU A 74 -5.70 -5.13 -1.74
C LEU A 74 -5.65 -4.67 -0.28
N PHE A 75 -5.06 -3.49 -0.04
CA PHE A 75 -4.99 -2.87 1.28
C PHE A 75 -5.22 -1.37 1.18
N VAL A 76 -5.86 -0.82 2.20
CA VAL A 76 -6.01 0.62 2.41
C VAL A 76 -5.88 0.90 3.90
N GLY A 77 -5.15 1.96 4.24
CA GLY A 77 -4.91 2.31 5.63
C GLY A 77 -4.44 3.75 5.81
N GLN A 78 -4.36 4.14 7.07
CA GLN A 78 -3.79 5.41 7.50
C GLN A 78 -2.64 5.12 8.44
N MET A 79 -1.49 5.74 8.17
CA MET A 79 -0.34 5.72 9.05
C MET A 79 -0.35 7.00 9.87
N CYS A 80 -0.67 6.89 11.16
CA CYS A 80 -0.70 8.04 12.07
C CYS A 80 0.57 8.16 12.91
N ASP A 81 1.18 7.02 13.25
CA ASP A 81 2.35 6.94 14.12
C ASP A 81 3.24 5.75 13.71
N PRO A 82 4.47 5.99 13.23
CA PRO A 82 5.44 4.95 12.87
C PRO A 82 6.31 4.44 14.01
N SER A 83 6.14 4.93 15.23
CA SER A 83 7.04 4.68 16.36
C SER A 83 6.91 3.29 17.03
N SER A 84 6.38 2.27 16.34
CA SER A 84 6.08 0.94 16.92
C SER A 84 7.28 0.01 17.01
#